data_AF-A0A961U2F3-F1
#
_entry.id   AF-A0A961U2F3-F1
#
_cell.length_a   1.000
_cell.length_b   1.000
_cell.length_c   1.000
_cell.angle_alpha   90.00
_cell.angle_beta   90.00
_cell.angle_gamma   90.00
#
_symmetry.space_group_name_H-M   'P 1'
#
loop_
_entity.id
_entity.type
_entity.pdbx_description
1 polymer ?
#
loop_
_entity_poly.entity_id
_entity_poly.type
_entity_poly.pdbx_seq_one_letter_code
_entity_poly.pdbx_strand_id
1 'polypeptide(L)'
;MEKADLEDLRGKVPCSLVLEQAGFALDLKESTRKAMKYRRGTEIVIVIHDGMGWFDPLGDGKGDVFNLVQHLQGIRFVEAMHEVAALVGFEPTTPVWERESRATEPDLSIHERWRTRRKPWRGSATWRYLRDERCLPERIIRIAISANVLREGPHGSMWA
;
A
#
# COMPACT_ATOMS: atom_id res chain seq x y z
N MET A 1 22.18 -8.01 27.69
CA MET A 1 21.79 -8.49 26.35
C MET A 1 22.72 -7.83 25.36
N GLU A 2 23.42 -8.62 24.56
CA GLU A 2 24.36 -8.10 23.56
C GLU A 2 23.60 -7.63 22.31
N LYS A 3 24.24 -6.81 21.46
CA LYS A 3 23.61 -6.37 20.19
C LYS A 3 23.26 -7.54 19.27
N ALA A 4 24.03 -8.62 19.32
CA ALA A 4 23.79 -9.83 18.54
C ALA A 4 22.46 -10.51 18.93
N ASP A 5 22.17 -10.59 20.23
CA ASP A 5 20.91 -11.16 20.73
C ASP A 5 19.69 -10.36 20.23
N LEU A 6 19.83 -9.04 20.10
CA LEU A 6 18.75 -8.17 19.62
C LEU A 6 18.48 -8.32 18.13
N GLU A 7 19.52 -8.47 17.32
CA GLU A 7 19.36 -8.72 15.89
C GLU A 7 18.76 -10.10 15.62
N ASP A 8 19.13 -11.09 16.42
CA ASP A 8 18.57 -12.44 16.36
C ASP A 8 17.07 -12.45 16.73
N LEU A 9 16.69 -11.77 17.82
CA LEU A 9 15.28 -11.57 18.18
C LEU A 9 14.50 -10.83 17.09
N ARG A 10 15.09 -9.78 16.52
CA ARG A 10 14.49 -9.01 15.43
C ARG A 10 14.22 -9.89 14.22
N GLY A 11 15.06 -10.87 13.92
CA GLY A 11 14.91 -11.80 12.80
C GLY A 11 13.90 -12.93 13.03
N LYS A 12 13.63 -13.28 14.28
CA LYS A 12 12.82 -14.46 14.66
C LYS A 12 11.34 -14.18 14.85
N VAL A 13 10.98 -12.96 15.24
CA VAL A 13 9.60 -12.62 15.59
C VAL A 13 9.01 -11.68 14.53
N PRO A 14 8.06 -12.14 13.70
CA PRO A 14 7.42 -11.29 12.71
C PRO A 14 6.44 -10.32 13.38
N CYS A 15 6.29 -9.12 12.82
CA CYS A 15 5.33 -8.12 13.27
C CYS A 15 3.88 -8.61 13.24
N SER A 16 3.56 -9.53 12.32
CA SER A 16 2.22 -10.14 12.23
C SER A 16 1.82 -10.85 13.50
N LEU A 17 2.74 -11.55 14.18
CA LEU A 17 2.46 -12.27 15.42
C LEU A 17 2.03 -11.30 16.53
N VAL A 18 2.76 -10.19 16.68
CA VAL A 18 2.43 -9.14 17.66
C VAL A 18 1.06 -8.53 17.37
N LEU A 19 0.75 -8.28 16.10
CA LEU A 19 -0.54 -7.72 15.68
C LEU A 19 -1.71 -8.66 15.98
N GLU A 20 -1.56 -9.95 15.67
CA GLU A 20 -2.59 -10.96 15.98
C GLU A 20 -2.88 -11.03 17.48
N GLN A 21 -1.84 -11.03 18.33
CA GLN A 21 -2.01 -11.02 19.79
C GLN A 21 -2.65 -9.73 20.29
N ALA A 22 -2.39 -8.60 19.63
CA ALA A 22 -3.04 -7.33 19.91
C ALA A 22 -4.47 -7.24 19.35
N GLY A 23 -4.99 -8.31 18.75
CA GLY A 23 -6.37 -8.40 18.24
C GLY A 23 -6.56 -7.75 16.86
N PHE A 24 -5.50 -7.51 16.11
CA PHE A 24 -5.61 -7.08 14.73
C PHE A 24 -5.93 -8.26 13.82
N ALA A 25 -6.80 -8.02 12.84
CA ALA A 25 -7.11 -8.97 11.77
C ALA A 25 -6.46 -8.55 10.45
N LEU A 26 -5.97 -9.51 9.68
CA LEU A 26 -5.42 -9.26 8.34
C LEU A 26 -6.55 -8.92 7.35
N ASP A 27 -6.48 -7.74 6.74
CA ASP A 27 -7.35 -7.32 5.64
C ASP A 27 -6.77 -7.85 4.31
N LEU A 28 -7.10 -9.10 3.98
CA LEU A 28 -6.63 -9.76 2.76
C LEU A 28 -7.02 -9.01 1.48
N LYS A 29 -8.17 -8.32 1.47
CA LYS A 29 -8.69 -7.63 0.28
C LYS A 29 -7.82 -6.43 -0.06
N GLU A 30 -7.45 -5.66 0.96
CA GLU A 30 -6.65 -4.45 0.85
C GLU A 30 -5.14 -4.68 0.96
N SER A 31 -4.71 -5.93 1.20
CA SER A 31 -3.30 -6.34 1.28
C SER A 31 -2.69 -6.73 -0.08
N THR A 32 -1.37 -6.56 -0.17
CA THR A 32 -0.53 -7.03 -1.28
C THR A 32 0.59 -7.92 -0.76
N ARG A 33 1.27 -8.66 -1.64
CA ARG A 33 2.38 -9.54 -1.26
C ARG A 33 3.49 -8.86 -0.45
N LYS A 34 3.77 -7.58 -0.76
CA LYS A 34 4.86 -6.82 -0.11
C LYS A 34 4.37 -5.91 1.02
N ALA A 35 3.05 -5.78 1.21
CA ALA A 35 2.45 -4.89 2.19
C ALA A 35 1.12 -5.49 2.68
N MET A 36 1.16 -6.08 3.87
CA MET A 36 0.04 -6.72 4.52
C MET A 36 -0.62 -5.73 5.47
N LYS A 37 -1.91 -5.43 5.25
CA LYS A 37 -2.67 -4.48 6.05
C LYS A 37 -3.42 -5.21 7.16
N TYR A 38 -3.17 -4.81 8.39
CA TYR A 38 -3.84 -5.29 9.58
C TYR A 38 -4.77 -4.21 10.12
N ARG A 39 -5.95 -4.59 10.60
CA ARG A 39 -6.96 -3.66 11.13
C ARG A 39 -7.48 -4.10 12.50
N ARG A 40 -7.74 -3.11 13.35
CA ARG A 40 -8.47 -3.26 14.62
C ARG A 40 -9.39 -2.06 14.79
N GLY A 41 -10.68 -2.25 14.54
CA GLY A 41 -11.63 -1.13 14.49
C GLY A 41 -11.23 -0.10 13.43
N THR A 42 -10.89 1.12 13.86
CA THR A 42 -10.40 2.21 12.99
C THR A 42 -8.89 2.23 12.82
N GLU A 43 -8.15 1.46 13.62
CA GLU A 43 -6.69 1.40 13.57
C GLU A 43 -6.23 0.56 12.37
N ILE A 44 -5.14 0.97 11.73
CA ILE A 44 -4.53 0.28 10.60
C ILE A 44 -3.03 0.22 10.84
N VAL A 45 -2.44 -0.96 10.67
CA VAL A 45 -0.99 -1.16 10.64
C VAL A 45 -0.62 -1.89 9.36
N ILE A 46 0.41 -1.43 8.65
CA ILE A 46 0.87 -2.05 7.42
C ILE A 46 2.22 -2.71 7.66
N VAL A 47 2.27 -4.03 7.54
CA VAL A 47 3.47 -4.85 7.66
C VAL A 47 4.13 -5.00 6.30
N ILE A 48 5.43 -4.76 6.25
CA ILE A 48 6.30 -4.73 5.06
C ILE A 48 7.59 -5.52 5.35
N HIS A 49 8.50 -5.58 4.38
CA HIS A 49 9.80 -6.26 4.51
C HIS A 49 9.64 -7.70 5.01
N ASP A 50 8.78 -8.47 4.33
CA ASP A 50 8.54 -9.89 4.59
C ASP A 50 8.11 -10.20 6.04
N GLY A 51 7.42 -9.27 6.69
CA GLY A 51 6.94 -9.44 8.07
C GLY A 51 7.77 -8.70 9.12
N MET A 52 8.95 -8.18 8.74
CA MET A 52 9.94 -7.70 9.70
C MET A 52 9.87 -6.20 9.97
N GLY A 53 9.13 -5.46 9.13
CA GLY A 53 8.92 -4.03 9.30
C GLY A 53 7.45 -3.66 9.29
N TRP A 54 7.12 -2.50 9.84
CA TRP A 54 5.75 -1.98 9.82
C TRP A 54 5.73 -0.45 9.79
N PHE A 55 4.56 0.11 9.46
CA PHE A 55 4.22 1.51 9.67
C PHE A 55 2.71 1.72 9.87
N ASP A 56 2.36 2.81 10.56
CA ASP A 56 1.00 3.33 10.72
C ASP A 56 0.73 4.35 9.59
N PRO A 57 -0.23 4.11 8.69
CA PRO A 57 -0.56 5.05 7.62
C PRO A 57 -1.36 6.28 8.08
N LEU A 58 -1.87 6.29 9.31
CA LEU A 58 -2.64 7.41 9.89
C LEU A 58 -1.84 8.23 10.90
N GLY A 59 -0.60 7.83 11.18
CA GLY A 59 0.31 8.49 12.11
C GLY A 59 1.77 8.40 11.65
N ASP A 60 2.70 8.62 12.59
CA ASP A 60 4.15 8.60 12.32
C ASP A 60 4.84 7.31 12.79
N GLY A 61 4.08 6.36 13.34
CA GLY A 61 4.58 5.09 13.86
C GLY A 61 5.20 4.22 12.77
N LYS A 62 6.41 3.70 12.99
CA LYS A 62 7.09 2.77 12.08
C LYS A 62 8.28 2.09 12.73
N GLY A 63 8.74 1.00 12.12
CA GLY A 63 10.02 0.38 12.43
C GLY A 63 9.95 -1.13 12.46
N ASP A 64 10.64 -1.73 13.42
CA ASP A 64 10.69 -3.17 13.63
C ASP A 64 9.68 -3.64 14.71
N VAL A 65 9.75 -4.92 15.05
CA VAL A 65 8.87 -5.57 16.03
C VAL A 65 8.93 -4.93 17.43
N PHE A 66 10.08 -4.39 17.86
CA PHE A 66 10.18 -3.73 19.16
C PHE A 66 9.45 -2.39 19.14
N ASN A 67 9.66 -1.60 18.08
CA ASN A 67 8.95 -0.34 17.89
C ASN A 67 7.44 -0.57 17.80
N LEU A 68 7.00 -1.70 17.23
CA LEU A 68 5.59 -2.08 17.16
C LEU A 68 5.00 -2.29 18.54
N VAL A 69 5.65 -3.11 19.38
CA VAL A 69 5.18 -3.37 20.75
C VAL A 69 5.13 -2.07 21.56
N GLN A 70 6.17 -1.23 21.47
CA GLN A 70 6.16 0.08 22.12
C GLN A 70 5.00 0.97 21.64
N HIS A 71 4.71 0.96 20.33
CA HIS A 71 3.62 1.75 19.76
C HIS A 71 2.24 1.25 20.22
N LEU A 72 2.02 -0.06 20.25
CA LEU A 72 0.73 -0.65 20.61
C LEU A 72 0.44 -0.60 22.11
N GLN A 73 1.46 -0.71 22.95
CA GLN A 73 1.31 -0.82 24.41
C GLN A 73 1.74 0.44 25.17
N GLY A 74 2.41 1.40 24.51
CA GLY A 74 2.92 2.62 25.16
C GLY A 74 4.05 2.39 26.15
N ILE A 75 4.76 1.26 26.03
CA ILE A 75 5.80 0.83 26.96
C ILE A 75 7.22 1.24 26.52
N ARG A 76 8.16 1.14 27.45
CA ARG A 76 9.57 1.44 27.18
C ARG A 76 10.24 0.29 26.44
N PHE A 77 11.33 0.59 25.73
CA PHE A 77 12.06 -0.38 24.92
C PHE A 77 12.46 -1.64 25.70
N VAL A 78 12.89 -1.48 26.96
CA VAL A 78 13.29 -2.63 27.80
C VAL A 78 12.14 -3.58 28.10
N GLU A 79 10.94 -3.05 28.31
CA GLU A 79 9.74 -3.87 28.52
C GLU A 79 9.33 -4.54 27.21
N ALA A 80 9.37 -3.80 26.08
CA ALA A 80 9.10 -4.35 24.76
C ALA A 80 10.04 -5.50 24.37
N MET A 81 11.31 -5.45 24.78
CA MET A 81 12.24 -6.56 24.55
C MET A 81 11.79 -7.85 25.23
N HIS A 82 11.30 -7.76 26.48
CA HIS A 82 10.84 -8.95 27.21
C HIS A 82 9.57 -9.54 26.58
N GLU A 83 8.64 -8.67 26.16
CA GLU A 83 7.44 -9.09 25.44
C GLU A 83 7.80 -9.81 24.14
N VAL A 84 8.69 -9.25 23.31
CA VAL A 84 9.13 -9.89 22.06
C VAL A 84 9.86 -11.21 22.32
N ALA A 85 10.72 -11.27 23.35
CA ALA A 85 11.43 -12.49 23.69
C ALA A 85 10.47 -13.63 24.11
N ALA A 86 9.34 -13.32 24.75
CA ALA A 86 8.32 -14.30 25.10
C ALA A 86 7.59 -14.89 23.88
N LEU A 87 7.72 -14.27 22.70
CA LEU A 87 7.08 -14.69 21.46
C LEU A 87 7.96 -15.55 20.56
N VAL A 88 9.22 -15.77 20.95
CA VAL A 88 10.14 -16.61 20.17
C VAL A 88 9.61 -18.04 20.11
N GLY A 89 9.48 -18.57 18.88
CA GLY A 89 9.01 -19.94 18.63
C GLY A 89 7.49 -20.06 18.44
N PHE A 90 6.74 -18.97 18.56
CA PHE A 90 5.35 -18.94 18.14
C PHE A 90 5.24 -18.57 16.65
N GLU A 91 4.30 -19.19 15.95
CA GLU A 91 3.98 -18.86 14.56
C GLU A 91 2.65 -18.10 14.49
N PRO A 92 2.53 -17.08 13.63
CA PRO A 92 1.25 -16.44 13.35
C PRO A 92 0.22 -17.46 12.87
N THR A 93 -1.02 -17.33 13.34
CA THR A 93 -2.12 -18.21 12.94
C THR A 93 -2.53 -17.96 11.50
N THR A 94 -2.39 -16.71 11.02
CA THR A 94 -2.73 -16.35 9.65
C THR A 94 -1.51 -16.57 8.74
N PRO A 95 -1.55 -17.53 7.80
CA PRO A 95 -0.41 -17.78 6.92
C PRO A 95 -0.07 -16.54 6.09
N VAL A 96 1.23 -16.37 5.84
CA VAL A 96 1.81 -15.26 5.08
C VAL A 96 1.30 -15.30 3.63
N TRP A 97 0.27 -14.51 3.36
CA TRP A 97 -0.27 -14.16 2.04
C TRP A 97 -0.29 -15.30 1.00
N GLU A 98 -1.37 -16.08 0.97
CA GLU A 98 -1.74 -16.90 -0.20
C GLU A 98 -2.79 -16.17 -1.03
N ARG A 99 -2.44 -15.03 -1.64
CA ARG A 99 -3.29 -14.51 -2.72
C ARG A 99 -2.72 -15.07 -4.01
N GLU A 100 -3.36 -16.12 -4.52
CA GLU A 100 -3.24 -16.42 -5.95
C GLU A 100 -3.42 -15.09 -6.68
N SER A 101 -2.41 -14.70 -7.45
CA SER A 101 -2.48 -13.53 -8.30
C SER A 101 -3.73 -13.69 -9.13
N ARG A 102 -4.80 -12.99 -8.77
CA ARG A 102 -5.99 -12.95 -9.60
C ARG A 102 -5.51 -12.32 -10.90
N ALA A 103 -5.27 -13.16 -11.91
CA ALA A 103 -5.07 -12.74 -13.28
C ALA A 103 -6.39 -12.08 -13.68
N THR A 104 -6.54 -10.82 -13.32
CA THR A 104 -7.52 -9.96 -13.97
C THR A 104 -6.85 -9.65 -15.30
N GLU A 105 -6.90 -10.60 -16.23
CA GLU A 105 -6.76 -10.23 -17.63
C GLU A 105 -7.84 -9.16 -17.85
N PRO A 106 -7.46 -7.92 -18.19
CA PRO A 106 -8.47 -6.94 -18.51
C PRO A 106 -9.28 -7.49 -19.69
N ASP A 107 -10.62 -7.47 -19.58
CA ASP A 107 -11.54 -7.98 -20.62
C ASP A 107 -11.26 -7.41 -22.03
N LEU A 108 -10.51 -6.31 -22.10
CA LEU A 108 -10.08 -5.64 -23.31
C LEU A 108 -8.57 -5.38 -23.29
N SER A 109 -7.93 -5.57 -24.44
CA SER A 109 -6.55 -5.16 -24.67
C SER A 109 -6.37 -3.64 -24.46
N ILE A 110 -5.13 -3.21 -24.22
CA ILE A 110 -4.79 -1.77 -24.10
C ILE A 110 -5.28 -0.99 -25.32
N HIS A 111 -5.13 -1.57 -26.51
CA HIS A 111 -5.55 -0.95 -27.76
C HIS A 111 -7.07 -0.80 -27.88
N GLU A 112 -7.86 -1.79 -27.45
CA GLU A 112 -9.32 -1.69 -27.44
C GLU A 112 -9.82 -0.68 -26.41
N ARG A 113 -9.22 -0.66 -25.21
CA ARG A 113 -9.50 0.34 -24.17
C ARG A 113 -9.18 1.76 -24.64
N TRP A 114 -8.11 1.93 -25.42
CA TRP A 114 -7.77 3.21 -26.02
C TRP A 114 -8.80 3.64 -27.07
N ARG A 115 -9.21 2.72 -27.95
CA ARG A 115 -10.17 3.00 -29.03
C ARG A 115 -11.55 3.40 -28.53
N THR A 116 -12.04 2.79 -27.46
CA THR A 116 -13.37 3.07 -26.90
C THR A 116 -13.45 4.39 -26.14
N ARG A 117 -12.30 4.97 -25.75
CA ARG A 117 -12.28 6.27 -25.05
C ARG A 117 -12.58 7.43 -25.99
N ARG A 118 -13.25 8.44 -25.44
CA ARG A 118 -13.58 9.68 -26.14
C ARG A 118 -12.35 10.54 -26.33
N LYS A 119 -12.36 11.35 -27.38
CA LYS A 119 -11.40 12.45 -27.56
C LYS A 119 -11.82 13.62 -26.67
N PRO A 120 -10.86 14.33 -26.03
CA PRO A 120 -11.18 15.56 -25.31
C PRO A 120 -11.83 16.60 -26.23
N TRP A 121 -12.74 17.39 -25.68
CA TRP A 121 -13.42 18.49 -26.38
C TRP A 121 -13.52 19.69 -25.45
N ARG A 122 -13.75 20.90 -25.97
CA ARG A 122 -13.61 22.18 -25.24
C ARG A 122 -14.32 22.27 -23.87
N GLY A 123 -15.38 21.50 -23.64
CA GLY A 123 -16.10 21.46 -22.36
C GLY A 123 -15.79 20.26 -21.47
N SER A 124 -14.95 19.32 -21.91
CA SER A 124 -14.64 18.14 -21.11
C SER A 124 -13.68 18.43 -19.96
N ALA A 125 -13.75 17.60 -18.92
CA ALA A 125 -12.86 17.72 -17.76
C ALA A 125 -11.39 17.59 -18.19
N THR A 126 -11.07 16.67 -19.10
CA THR A 126 -9.72 16.52 -19.66
C THR A 126 -9.24 17.74 -20.42
N TRP A 127 -10.12 18.42 -21.17
CA TRP A 127 -9.73 19.67 -21.83
C TRP A 127 -9.41 20.78 -20.83
N ARG A 128 -10.26 20.96 -19.80
CA ARG A 128 -10.01 21.94 -18.73
C ARG A 128 -8.72 21.60 -17.98
N TYR A 129 -8.48 20.35 -17.64
CA TYR A 129 -7.23 19.91 -17.04
C TYR A 129 -6.01 20.31 -17.90
N LEU A 130 -6.03 20.01 -19.19
CA LEU A 130 -4.92 20.33 -20.09
C LEU A 130 -4.71 21.83 -20.30
N ARG A 131 -5.80 22.59 -20.45
CA ARG A 131 -5.74 24.03 -20.73
C ARG A 131 -5.50 24.85 -19.48
N ASP A 132 -6.26 24.61 -18.42
CA ASP A 132 -6.33 25.47 -17.23
C ASP A 132 -5.30 25.07 -16.17
N GLU A 133 -5.17 23.77 -15.88
CA GLU A 133 -4.25 23.29 -14.83
C GLU A 133 -2.83 23.05 -15.36
N ARG A 134 -2.73 22.57 -16.61
CA ARG A 134 -1.43 22.31 -17.27
C ARG A 134 -1.00 23.45 -18.20
N CYS A 135 -1.80 24.50 -18.33
CA CYS A 135 -1.49 25.70 -19.10
C CYS A 135 -1.09 25.42 -20.56
N LEU A 136 -1.57 24.32 -21.16
CA LEU A 136 -1.23 23.99 -22.54
C LEU A 136 -1.98 24.91 -23.51
N PRO A 137 -1.29 25.52 -24.49
CA PRO A 137 -1.96 26.33 -25.50
C PRO A 137 -3.01 25.51 -26.24
N GLU A 138 -4.20 26.09 -26.45
CA GLU A 138 -5.31 25.39 -27.12
C GLU A 138 -4.91 24.84 -28.49
N ARG A 139 -4.01 25.54 -29.20
CA ARG A 139 -3.46 25.08 -30.47
C ARG A 139 -2.79 23.71 -30.36
N ILE A 140 -1.98 23.49 -29.32
CA ILE A 140 -1.27 22.23 -29.10
C ILE A 140 -2.26 21.11 -28.76
N ILE A 141 -3.25 21.39 -27.91
CA ILE A 141 -4.29 20.42 -27.54
C ILE A 141 -5.07 19.99 -28.80
N ARG A 142 -5.44 20.94 -29.67
CA ARG A 142 -6.13 20.64 -30.94
C ARG A 142 -5.28 19.78 -31.89
N ILE A 143 -3.99 20.08 -32.00
CA ILE A 143 -3.06 19.29 -32.83
C ILE A 143 -3.00 17.85 -32.31
N ALA A 144 -2.88 17.65 -31.00
CA ALA A 144 -2.84 16.32 -30.39
C ALA A 144 -4.16 15.53 -30.62
N ILE A 145 -5.31 16.20 -30.50
CA ILE A 145 -6.61 15.58 -30.78
C ILE A 145 -6.73 15.19 -32.26
N SER A 146 -6.27 16.05 -33.18
CA SER A 146 -6.28 15.76 -34.63
C SER A 146 -5.32 14.62 -34.99
N ALA A 147 -4.15 14.57 -34.36
CA ALA A 147 -3.18 13.48 -34.52
C ALA A 147 -3.64 12.17 -33.86
N ASN A 148 -4.79 12.17 -33.19
CA ASN A 148 -5.37 11.00 -32.55
C ASN A 148 -4.54 10.40 -31.39
N VAL A 149 -3.62 11.18 -30.83
CA VAL A 149 -2.68 10.78 -29.75
C VAL A 149 -3.17 11.15 -28.35
N LEU A 150 -4.45 11.53 -28.22
CA LEU A 150 -5.02 11.97 -26.95
C LEU A 150 -6.42 11.41 -26.74
N ARG A 151 -6.70 10.94 -25.51
CA ARG A 151 -8.00 10.41 -25.06
C ARG A 151 -8.35 10.89 -23.65
N GLU A 152 -9.63 10.88 -23.32
CA GLU A 152 -10.12 11.17 -21.98
C GLU A 152 -9.83 10.01 -21.02
N GLY A 153 -9.16 10.32 -19.92
CA GLY A 153 -8.87 9.40 -18.82
C GLY A 153 -9.93 9.48 -17.70
N PRO A 154 -9.91 8.52 -16.76
CA PRO A 154 -10.76 8.58 -15.57
C PRO A 154 -10.59 9.88 -14.79
N HIS A 155 -11.67 10.36 -14.17
CA HIS A 155 -11.69 11.56 -13.32
C HIS A 155 -11.14 12.85 -14.00
N GLY A 156 -11.24 12.95 -15.33
CA GLY A 156 -10.76 14.12 -16.07
C GLY A 156 -9.26 14.12 -16.38
N SER A 157 -8.55 13.03 -16.08
CA SER A 157 -7.16 12.84 -16.55
C SER A 157 -7.08 12.71 -18.08
N MET A 158 -5.87 12.69 -18.63
CA MET A 158 -5.62 12.38 -20.04
C MET A 158 -4.92 11.04 -20.21
N TRP A 159 -5.18 10.38 -21.34
CA TRP A 159 -4.41 9.25 -21.84
C TRP A 159 -3.71 9.70 -23.13
N ALA A 160 -2.40 9.41 -23.25
CA ALA A 160 -1.52 9.77 -24.36
C ALA A 160 -0.66 8.56 -24.75
#